data_AF-K5ZU63-F1
#
_entry.id   AF-K5ZU63-F1
#
_cell.length_a   1.000
_cell.length_b   1.000
_cell.length_c   1.000
_cell.angle_alpha   90.00
_cell.angle_beta   90.00
_cell.angle_gamma   90.00
#
_symmetry.space_group_name_H-M   'P 1'
#
loop_
_entity.id
_entity.type
_entity.pdbx_description
1 polymer ?
#
loop_
_entity_poly.entity_id
_entity_poly.type
_entity_poly.pdbx_seq_one_letter_code
_entity_poly.pdbx_strand_id
1 'polypeptide(L)'
;MHTGRDIATSCDRTCISACAKNRSTHVCICFVAYKIYKELERIIKEKNIDLSVGKVLDAVKTITTIRVKMPENEEIYTKTLFLTDKHRAIRSLFDFADEPK
;
A
#
# COMPACT_ATOMS: atom_id res chain seq x y z
N MET A 1 -32.96 -13.31 3.55
CA MET A 1 -32.24 -12.38 2.63
C MET A 1 -32.48 -10.97 3.11
N HIS A 2 -31.56 -10.40 3.90
CA HIS A 2 -31.62 -8.99 4.31
C HIS A 2 -30.33 -8.33 3.84
N THR A 3 -30.52 -7.52 2.80
CA THR A 3 -29.74 -6.42 2.28
C THR A 3 -28.52 -6.00 3.11
N GLY A 4 -27.34 -6.22 2.52
CA GLY A 4 -26.08 -5.62 2.93
C GLY A 4 -26.16 -4.10 2.81
N ARG A 5 -26.47 -3.45 3.93
CA ARG A 5 -26.48 -2.00 4.08
C ARG A 5 -25.07 -1.58 4.51
N ASP A 6 -24.35 -0.99 3.55
CA ASP A 6 -23.38 0.11 3.70
C ASP A 6 -22.77 0.34 5.10
N ILE A 7 -21.90 -0.57 5.53
CA ILE A 7 -20.97 -0.31 6.66
C ILE A 7 -19.86 0.66 6.22
N ALA A 8 -19.76 0.94 4.92
CA ALA A 8 -18.66 1.72 4.34
C ALA A 8 -18.85 3.24 4.47
N THR A 9 -20.07 3.73 4.64
CA THR A 9 -20.40 5.17 4.52
C THR A 9 -20.68 5.87 5.85
N SER A 10 -20.58 5.18 6.99
CA SER A 10 -20.87 5.78 8.32
C SER A 10 -19.63 6.08 9.18
N CYS A 11 -18.41 5.81 8.71
CA CYS A 11 -17.18 6.04 9.49
C CYS A 11 -16.35 7.21 8.96
N ASP A 12 -16.86 8.44 9.09
CA ASP A 12 -16.01 9.63 8.91
C ASP A 12 -15.87 10.48 10.18
N ARG A 13 -16.73 10.33 11.21
CA ARG A 13 -16.54 11.03 12.50
C ARG A 13 -16.80 10.21 13.77
N THR A 14 -17.71 9.24 13.74
CA THR A 14 -18.14 8.52 14.95
C THR A 14 -17.21 7.35 15.34
N CYS A 15 -16.38 6.86 14.41
CA CYS A 15 -15.56 5.67 14.64
C CYS A 15 -14.23 5.96 15.36
N ILE A 16 -13.70 7.18 15.24
CA ILE A 16 -12.49 7.61 15.97
C ILE A 16 -12.77 7.68 17.48
N SER A 17 -13.94 8.18 17.90
CA SER A 17 -14.30 8.26 19.32
C SER A 17 -14.63 6.90 19.94
N ALA A 18 -14.91 5.87 19.12
CA ALA A 18 -15.22 4.51 19.58
C ALA A 18 -13.97 3.66 19.85
N CYS A 19 -12.88 3.79 19.08
CA CYS A 19 -11.64 3.05 19.35
C CYS A 19 -10.93 3.53 20.65
N ALA A 20 -11.25 4.74 21.16
CA ALA A 20 -10.68 5.28 22.39
C ALA A 20 -11.24 4.67 23.70
N LYS A 21 -12.32 3.88 23.64
CA LYS A 21 -13.12 3.52 24.85
C LYS A 21 -13.11 2.03 25.26
N ASN A 22 -12.14 1.23 24.78
CA ASN A 22 -11.87 -0.19 25.10
C ASN A 22 -12.68 -1.29 24.36
N ARG A 23 -11.98 -2.42 24.07
CA ARG A 23 -12.44 -3.83 23.89
C ARG A 23 -12.58 -4.52 22.52
N SER A 24 -12.02 -4.02 21.43
CA SER A 24 -11.65 -4.93 20.31
C SER A 24 -10.61 -4.32 19.38
N THR A 25 -9.35 -4.36 19.82
CA THR A 25 -8.21 -3.98 18.96
C THR A 25 -8.23 -4.72 17.63
N HIS A 26 -8.70 -5.98 17.63
CA HIS A 26 -8.86 -6.81 16.43
C HIS A 26 -9.90 -6.24 15.45
N VAL A 27 -10.99 -5.62 15.93
CA VAL A 27 -11.98 -4.99 15.04
C VAL A 27 -11.47 -3.64 14.52
N CYS A 28 -10.81 -2.83 15.36
CA CYS A 28 -10.21 -1.56 14.91
C CYS A 28 -9.10 -1.80 13.86
N ILE A 29 -8.19 -2.75 14.05
CA ILE A 29 -7.11 -3.03 13.07
C ILE A 29 -7.64 -3.59 11.75
N CYS A 30 -8.65 -4.48 11.80
CA CYS A 30 -9.29 -4.99 10.59
C CYS A 30 -9.97 -3.89 9.77
N PHE A 31 -10.62 -2.92 10.43
CA PHE A 31 -11.27 -1.81 9.73
C PHE A 31 -10.28 -0.90 9.02
N VAL A 32 -9.17 -0.55 9.70
CA VAL A 32 -8.08 0.23 9.12
C VAL A 32 -7.47 -0.53 7.93
N ALA A 33 -7.16 -1.81 8.10
CA ALA A 33 -6.64 -2.65 7.01
C ALA A 33 -7.60 -2.71 5.81
N TYR A 34 -8.91 -2.85 6.04
CA TYR A 34 -9.91 -2.85 4.97
C TYR A 34 -9.99 -1.51 4.23
N LYS A 35 -9.95 -0.39 4.96
CA LYS A 35 -9.93 0.94 4.35
C LYS A 35 -8.69 1.14 3.47
N ILE A 36 -7.51 0.77 3.96
CA ILE A 36 -6.26 0.83 3.19
C ILE A 36 -6.34 -0.07 1.94
N TYR A 37 -6.85 -1.30 2.10
CA TYR A 37 -7.02 -2.23 0.98
C TYR A 37 -7.95 -1.69 -0.11
N LYS A 38 -9.10 -1.11 0.29
CA LYS A 38 -10.07 -0.51 -0.65
C LYS A 38 -9.52 0.72 -1.34
N GLU A 39 -8.74 1.53 -0.64
CA GLU A 39 -8.09 2.70 -1.22
C GLU A 39 -7.00 2.29 -2.22
N LEU A 40 -6.24 1.24 -1.91
CA LEU A 40 -5.28 0.66 -2.85
C LEU A 40 -5.98 0.15 -4.12
N GLU A 41 -7.14 -0.50 -4.00
CA GLU A 41 -7.95 -0.91 -5.14
C GLU A 41 -8.40 0.29 -6.00
N ARG A 42 -8.77 1.42 -5.38
CA ARG A 42 -9.12 2.66 -6.10
C ARG A 42 -7.93 3.19 -6.90
N ILE A 43 -6.75 3.29 -6.28
CA ILE A 43 -5.53 3.79 -6.92
C ILE A 43 -5.11 2.92 -8.12
N ILE A 44 -5.19 1.59 -7.98
CA ILE A 44 -4.86 0.65 -9.07
C ILE A 44 -5.77 0.87 -10.28
N LYS A 45 -7.08 1.09 -10.06
CA LYS A 45 -8.04 1.39 -11.12
C LYS A 45 -7.76 2.74 -11.78
N GLU A 46 -7.44 3.77 -11.00
CA GLU A 46 -7.09 5.11 -11.52
C GLU A 46 -5.82 5.10 -12.37
N LYS A 47 -4.84 4.28 -11.97
CA LYS A 47 -3.59 4.09 -12.72
C LYS A 47 -3.72 3.12 -13.90
N ASN A 48 -4.94 2.63 -14.20
CA ASN A 48 -5.25 1.70 -15.28
C ASN A 48 -4.40 0.42 -15.26
N ILE A 49 -4.10 -0.08 -14.06
CA ILE A 49 -3.34 -1.32 -13.88
C ILE A 49 -4.35 -2.48 -13.85
N ASP A 50 -4.31 -3.36 -14.86
CA ASP A 50 -5.17 -4.55 -14.94
C ASP A 50 -4.66 -5.70 -14.05
N LEU A 51 -4.46 -5.41 -12.76
CA LEU A 51 -4.02 -6.38 -11.76
C LEU A 51 -4.89 -6.30 -10.51
N SER A 52 -5.16 -7.45 -9.89
CA SER A 52 -5.78 -7.47 -8.57
C SER A 52 -4.80 -6.97 -7.51
N VAL A 53 -5.33 -6.42 -6.42
CA VAL A 53 -4.54 -5.94 -5.27
C VAL A 53 -3.56 -7.02 -4.78
N GLY A 54 -4.00 -8.28 -4.72
CA GLY A 54 -3.15 -9.41 -4.33
C GLY A 54 -1.95 -9.61 -5.26
N LYS A 55 -2.16 -9.55 -6.59
CA LYS A 55 -1.06 -9.68 -7.57
C LYS A 55 -0.08 -8.51 -7.50
N VAL A 56 -0.58 -7.32 -7.17
CA VAL A 56 0.28 -6.15 -6.92
C VAL A 56 1.13 -6.38 -5.67
N LEU A 57 0.54 -6.83 -4.57
CA LEU A 57 1.28 -7.13 -3.33
C LEU A 57 2.34 -8.21 -3.52
N ASP A 58 2.04 -9.26 -4.27
CA ASP A 58 3.01 -10.31 -4.61
C ASP A 58 4.19 -9.75 -5.42
N ALA A 59 3.91 -8.87 -6.39
CA ALA A 59 4.95 -8.23 -7.18
C ALA A 59 5.80 -7.25 -6.34
N VAL A 60 5.19 -6.53 -5.39
CA VAL A 60 5.91 -5.62 -4.49
C VAL A 60 6.85 -6.39 -3.57
N LYS A 61 6.41 -7.54 -3.05
CA LYS A 61 7.21 -8.39 -2.16
C LYS A 61 8.52 -8.85 -2.79
N THR A 62 8.58 -8.94 -4.11
CA THR A 62 9.77 -9.37 -4.86
C THR A 62 10.62 -8.23 -5.38
N ILE A 63 10.17 -6.96 -5.26
CA ILE A 63 11.00 -5.80 -5.61
C ILE A 63 12.16 -5.71 -4.62
N THR A 64 13.37 -5.55 -5.15
CA THR A 64 14.59 -5.47 -4.34
C THR A 64 15.19 -4.07 -4.44
N THR A 65 15.57 -3.50 -3.30
CA THR A 65 16.31 -2.24 -3.22
C THR A 65 17.73 -2.53 -2.79
N ILE A 66 18.70 -2.14 -3.62
CA ILE A 66 20.13 -2.26 -3.31
C ILE A 66 20.60 -0.94 -2.71
N ARG A 67 21.34 -1.02 -1.61
CA ARG A 67 22.01 0.10 -0.95
C ARG A 67 23.51 -0.15 -0.99
N VAL A 68 24.25 0.72 -1.67
CA VAL A 68 25.71 0.64 -1.81
C VAL A 68 26.30 1.85 -1.08
N LYS A 69 27.25 1.60 -0.17
CA LYS A 69 28.04 2.68 0.43
C LYS A 69 29.28 2.90 -0.45
N MET A 70 29.45 4.10 -1.00
CA MET A 70 30.67 4.42 -1.74
C MET A 70 31.82 4.54 -0.74
N PRO A 71 32.97 3.92 -1.01
CA PRO A 71 34.14 4.01 -0.14
C PRO A 71 34.80 5.40 -0.19
N GLU A 72 34.54 6.16 -1.24
CA GLU A 72 35.27 7.39 -1.58
C GLU A 72 34.64 8.68 -1.04
N ASN A 73 33.32 8.75 -0.85
CA ASN A 73 32.65 9.92 -0.24
C ASN A 73 31.70 9.56 0.92
N GLU A 74 31.67 8.30 1.35
CA GLU A 74 30.75 7.75 2.35
C GLU A 74 29.24 7.85 2.05
N GLU A 75 28.84 8.31 0.87
CA GLU A 75 27.45 8.39 0.47
C GLU A 75 26.83 6.99 0.31
N ILE A 76 25.51 6.92 0.50
CA ILE A 76 24.75 5.68 0.37
C ILE A 76 23.88 5.78 -0.88
N TYR A 77 24.33 5.15 -1.96
CA TYR A 77 23.58 5.03 -3.19
C TYR A 77 22.51 3.98 -3.00
N THR A 78 21.24 4.42 -3.06
CA THR A 78 20.10 3.52 -2.93
C THR A 78 19.39 3.44 -4.27
N LYS A 79 19.24 2.24 -4.81
CA LYS A 79 18.53 2.01 -6.08
C LYS A 79 17.54 0.87 -5.96
N THR A 80 16.31 1.15 -6.34
CA THR A 80 15.24 0.14 -6.42
C THR A 80 15.23 -0.50 -7.80
N LEU A 81 15.24 -1.84 -7.85
CA LEU A 81 15.36 -2.60 -9.10
C LEU A 81 14.03 -3.22 -9.53
N PHE A 82 13.53 -2.79 -10.68
CA PHE A 82 12.34 -3.35 -11.33
C PHE A 82 12.74 -4.41 -12.38
N LEU A 83 13.21 -5.57 -11.91
CA LEU A 83 13.81 -6.60 -12.77
C LEU A 83 12.82 -7.39 -13.65
N THR A 84 11.55 -7.51 -13.25
CA THR A 84 10.55 -8.33 -13.96
C THR A 84 9.46 -7.48 -14.60
N ASP A 85 8.75 -8.02 -15.59
CA ASP A 85 7.59 -7.34 -16.21
C ASP A 85 6.48 -7.04 -15.19
N LYS A 86 6.32 -7.91 -14.19
CA LYS A 86 5.40 -7.68 -13.06
C LYS A 86 5.80 -6.43 -12.27
N HIS A 87 7.10 -6.24 -12.02
CA HIS A 87 7.60 -5.05 -11.34
C HIS A 87 7.37 -3.80 -12.20
N ARG A 88 7.57 -3.88 -13.52
CA ARG A 88 7.33 -2.76 -14.44
C ARG A 88 5.85 -2.36 -14.47
N ALA A 89 4.94 -3.33 -14.45
CA ALA A 89 3.50 -3.08 -14.44
C ALA A 89 3.02 -2.31 -13.20
N ILE A 90 3.70 -2.47 -12.06
CA ILE A 90 3.38 -1.76 -10.80
C ILE A 90 4.25 -0.54 -10.56
N ARG A 91 5.21 -0.23 -11.45
CA ARG A 91 6.18 0.87 -11.28
C ARG A 91 5.51 2.23 -11.09
N SER A 92 4.40 2.46 -11.80
CA SER A 92 3.61 3.71 -11.73
C SER A 92 2.95 3.98 -10.36
N LEU A 93 3.01 3.00 -9.44
CA LEU A 93 2.60 3.17 -8.04
C LEU A 93 3.74 3.70 -7.16
N PHE A 94 5.00 3.64 -7.61
CA PHE A 94 6.21 3.86 -6.81
C PHE A 94 7.11 5.01 -7.30
N ASP A 95 6.56 5.98 -8.03
CA ASP A 95 7.31 7.12 -8.62
C ASP A 95 8.10 7.99 -7.60
N PHE A 96 8.00 7.71 -6.30
CA PHE A 96 8.71 8.42 -5.23
C PHE A 96 10.09 7.84 -4.87
N ALA A 97 10.50 6.70 -5.45
CA ALA A 97 11.64 5.91 -4.97
C ALA A 97 12.98 6.13 -5.72
N ASP A 98 13.03 7.03 -6.69
CA ASP A 98 14.21 7.29 -7.55
C ASP A 98 14.94 8.61 -7.21
N GLU A 99 14.57 9.28 -6.12
CA GLU A 99 15.27 10.50 -5.67
C GLU A 99 16.55 10.11 -4.91
N PRO A 100 17.75 10.46 -5.42
CA PRO A 100 18.97 10.39 -4.62
C PRO A 100 18.86 11.41 -3.48
N LYS A 101 18.85 10.92 -2.24
CA LYS A 101 19.07 11.74 -1.04
C LYS A 101 20.54 11.69 -0.64
#